data_AF-A0A969W3X2-F1
#
_entry.id   AF-A0A969W3X2-F1
#
_cell.length_a   1.000
_cell.length_b   1.000
_cell.length_c   1.000
_cell.angle_alpha   90.00
_cell.angle_beta   90.00
_cell.angle_gamma   90.00
#
_symmetry.space_group_name_H-M   'P 1'
#
loop_
_entity.id
_entity.type
_entity.pdbx_description
1 polymer ?
#
loop_
_entity_poly.entity_id
_entity_poly.type
_entity_poly.pdbx_seq_one_letter_code
_entity_poly.pdbx_strand_id
1 'polypeptide(L)' 'MRKSILNLTAAIGFAVLGFSQSAFAGTITRTGPNGNTGTTTRSVSNGQQTTTRTGPYGNTGTTTRSVGY' A
#
# COMPACT_ATOMS: atom_id res chain seq x y z
N MET A 1 -6.59 -9.67 29.94
CA MET A 1 -6.06 -10.00 28.59
C MET A 1 -7.16 -9.76 27.56
N ARG A 2 -7.17 -8.62 26.85
CA ARG A 2 -8.15 -8.39 25.76
C ARG A 2 -7.48 -8.74 24.43
N LYS A 3 -7.92 -9.84 23.82
CA LYS A 3 -7.47 -10.30 22.49
C LYS A 3 -8.06 -9.34 21.44
N SER A 4 -7.21 -8.55 20.79
CA SER A 4 -7.63 -7.70 19.67
C SER A 4 -7.77 -8.57 18.42
N ILE A 5 -9.00 -8.71 17.93
CA ILE A 5 -9.30 -9.39 16.66
C ILE A 5 -9.01 -8.41 15.54
N LEU A 6 -7.94 -8.67 14.79
CA LEU A 6 -7.54 -7.87 13.63
C LEU A 6 -8.49 -8.20 12.47
N ASN A 7 -9.56 -7.41 12.31
CA ASN A 7 -10.41 -7.46 11.13
C ASN A 7 -9.68 -6.81 9.94
N LEU A 8 -9.06 -7.62 9.08
CA LEU A 8 -8.34 -7.18 7.89
C LEU A 8 -9.23 -7.29 6.66
N THR A 9 -9.84 -6.19 6.23
CA THR A 9 -10.49 -6.11 4.92
C THR A 9 -9.51 -5.48 3.93
N ALA A 10 -8.83 -6.29 3.12
CA ALA A 10 -7.94 -5.81 2.06
C ALA A 10 -8.64 -5.91 0.70
N ALA A 11 -9.01 -4.78 0.11
CA ALA A 11 -9.40 -4.73 -1.30
C ALA A 11 -8.12 -4.79 -2.14
N ILE A 12 -7.85 -5.93 -2.78
CA ILE A 12 -6.69 -6.12 -3.66
C ILE A 12 -7.19 -5.95 -5.09
N GLY A 13 -6.95 -4.77 -5.69
CA GLY A 13 -7.10 -4.59 -7.14
C GLY A 13 -5.89 -5.22 -7.85
N PHE A 14 -6.08 -6.37 -8.49
CA PHE A 14 -5.02 -7.08 -9.23
C PHE A 14 -5.29 -6.95 -10.73
N ALA A 15 -4.55 -6.07 -11.41
CA ALA A 15 -4.54 -5.99 -12.88
C ALA A 15 -3.19 -6.51 -13.37
N VAL A 16 -3.18 -7.72 -13.95
CA VAL A 16 -2.00 -8.27 -14.66
C VAL A 16 -2.07 -7.79 -16.09
N LEU A 17 -1.25 -6.80 -16.45
CA LEU A 17 -1.02 -6.41 -17.85
C LEU A 17 0.43 -6.79 -18.21
N GLY A 18 0.54 -7.70 -19.17
CA GLY A 18 1.73 -8.48 -19.48
C GLY A 18 3.00 -7.70 -19.86
N PHE A 19 4.13 -8.39 -19.62
CA PHE A 19 5.53 -8.27 -20.11
C PHE A 19 5.98 -7.06 -20.94
N SER A 20 5.59 -5.87 -20.52
CA SER A 20 6.41 -4.67 -20.60
C SER A 20 6.54 -4.16 -19.17
N GLN A 21 7.49 -3.27 -18.87
CA GLN A 21 7.66 -2.68 -17.54
C GLN A 21 6.44 -1.77 -17.24
N SER A 22 5.26 -2.38 -17.08
CA SER A 22 3.99 -1.71 -16.96
C SER A 22 3.98 -1.06 -15.59
N ALA A 23 3.79 0.26 -15.58
CA ALA A 23 3.74 1.02 -14.35
C ALA A 23 2.61 0.45 -13.48
N PHE A 24 2.96 -0.27 -12.42
CA PHE A 24 2.00 -0.85 -11.49
C PHE A 24 1.72 0.17 -10.40
N ALA A 25 0.46 0.46 -10.13
CA ALA A 25 0.06 1.26 -8.98
C ALA A 25 -1.06 0.55 -8.20
N GLY A 26 -0.88 0.38 -6.90
CA GLY A 26 -1.84 -0.25 -6.01
C GLY A 26 -2.00 0.52 -4.71
N THR A 27 -3.24 0.68 -4.27
CA THR A 27 -3.57 1.37 -3.01
C THR A 27 -4.25 0.39 -2.07
N ILE A 28 -3.78 0.36 -0.82
CA ILE A 28 -4.37 -0.44 0.26
C ILE A 28 -4.82 0.50 1.35
N THR A 29 -6.11 0.51 1.64
CA THR A 29 -6.69 1.23 2.78
C THR A 29 -7.01 0.25 3.89
N ARG A 30 -6.65 0.59 5.12
CA ARG A 30 -6.87 -0.23 6.32
C ARG A 30 -7.54 0.62 7.39
N THR A 31 -8.71 0.21 7.85
CA THR A 31 -9.42 0.86 8.95
C THR A 31 -9.39 -0.05 10.18
N GLY A 32 -8.85 0.45 11.28
CA GLY A 32 -8.78 -0.26 12.54
C GLY A 32 -10.10 -0.23 13.33
N PRO A 33 -10.21 -1.02 14.41
CA PRO A 33 -11.43 -1.11 15.23
C PRO A 33 -11.88 0.23 15.84
N ASN A 34 -10.96 1.18 16.01
CA ASN A 34 -11.24 2.51 16.56
C ASN A 34 -11.58 3.55 15.47
N GLY A 35 -11.88 3.14 14.23
CA GLY A 35 -12.18 4.04 13.11
C GLY A 35 -10.94 4.68 12.45
N ASN A 36 -9.77 4.54 13.06
CA ASN A 36 -8.50 5.02 12.52
C ASN A 36 -8.20 4.36 11.16
N THR A 37 -8.10 5.17 10.11
CA THR A 37 -7.84 4.70 8.74
C THR A 37 -6.43 5.06 8.28
N GLY A 38 -5.69 4.10 7.76
CA GLY A 38 -4.39 4.34 7.13
C GLY A 38 -4.35 3.81 5.70
N THR A 39 -3.59 4.49 4.85
CA THR A 39 -3.47 4.15 3.43
C THR A 39 -2.02 3.83 3.08
N THR A 40 -1.81 2.87 2.19
CA THR A 40 -0.51 2.56 1.60
C THR A 40 -0.65 2.50 0.10
N THR A 41 -0.02 3.43 -0.59
CA THR A 41 0.06 3.46 -2.05
C THR A 41 1.43 2.97 -2.47
N ARG A 42 1.48 2.02 -3.40
CA ARG A 42 2.71 1.54 -4.01
C ARG A 42 2.64 1.79 -5.50
N SER A 43 3.69 2.35 -6.06
CA SER A 43 3.88 2.45 -7.50
C SER A 43 5.24 1.87 -7.89
N VAL A 44 5.30 1.21 -9.04
CA VAL A 44 6.54 0.74 -9.65
C VAL A 44 6.62 1.31 -11.04
N SER A 45 7.73 1.93 -11.39
CA SER A 45 8.01 2.46 -12.73
C SER A 45 9.52 2.54 -12.93
N ASN A 46 10.01 2.24 -14.14
CA ASN A 46 11.42 2.40 -14.51
C ASN A 46 12.41 1.74 -13.52
N GLY A 47 12.11 0.53 -13.04
CA GLY A 47 12.96 -0.19 -12.09
C GLY A 47 13.01 0.45 -10.69
N GLN A 48 12.09 1.37 -10.37
CA GLN A 48 11.97 2.01 -9.06
C GLN A 48 10.59 1.70 -8.47
N GLN A 49 10.56 1.31 -7.20
CA GLN A 49 9.34 1.18 -6.42
C GLN A 49 9.25 2.34 -5.42
N THR A 50 8.18 3.12 -5.52
CA THR A 50 7.80 4.14 -4.53
C THR A 50 6.68 3.59 -3.66
N THR A 51 6.80 3.75 -2.35
CA THR A 51 5.76 3.38 -1.37
C THR A 51 5.47 4.58 -0.49
N THR A 52 4.24 5.06 -0.54
CA THR A 52 3.72 6.13 0.31
C THR A 52 2.79 5.53 1.34
N ARG A 53 2.99 5.86 2.61
CA ARG A 53 2.13 5.43 3.72
C ARG A 53 1.58 6.65 4.43
N THR A 54 0.26 6.75 4.53
CA THR A 54 -0.42 7.81 5.26
C THR A 54 -1.14 7.19 6.46
N GLY A 55 -0.84 7.70 7.65
CA GLY A 55 -1.46 7.29 8.89
C GLY A 55 -2.81 7.98 9.13
N PRO A 56 -3.54 7.55 10.18
CA PRO A 56 -4.86 8.06 10.53
C PRO A 56 -4.91 9.54 10.93
N TYR A 57 -3.77 10.13 11.26
CA TYR A 57 -3.66 11.55 11.60
C TYR A 57 -3.03 12.37 10.47
N GLY A 58 -3.02 11.84 9.24
CA GLY A 58 -2.47 12.51 8.05
C GLY A 58 -0.95 12.47 7.94
N ASN A 59 -0.24 11.94 8.94
CA ASN A 59 1.21 11.77 8.89
C ASN A 59 1.60 10.86 7.72
N THR A 60 2.48 11.34 6.86
CA THR A 60 2.84 10.64 5.61
C THR A 60 4.34 10.37 5.54
N GLY A 61 4.70 9.16 5.14
CA GLY A 61 6.08 8.75 4.87
C GLY A 61 6.21 8.10 3.50
N THR A 62 7.22 8.51 2.75
CA THR A 62 7.50 8.00 1.40
C THR A 62 8.87 7.31 1.39
N THR A 63 8.93 6.15 0.74
CA THR A 63 10.18 5.43 0.50
C THR A 63 10.26 5.04 -0.96
N THR A 64 11.35 5.41 -1.62
CA THR A 64 11.66 4.97 -2.98
C THR A 64 12.87 4.04 -2.93
N ARG A 65 12.76 2.89 -3.57
CA ARG A 65 13.84 1.91 -3.69
C ARG A 65 13.99 1.47 -5.12
N SER A 66 15.22 1.15 -5.50
CA SER A 66 15.45 0.41 -6.74
C SER A 66 14.96 -1.02 -6.58
N VAL A 67 14.24 -1.49 -7.59
CA VAL A 67 13.85 -2.89 -7.77
C VAL A 67 14.72 -3.38 -8.92
N GLY A 68 15.93 -3.80 -8.57
CA GLY A 68 16.83 -4.48 -9.50
C GLY A 68 16.25 -5.82 -9.92
N TYR A 69 16.43 -6.16 -11.20
CA TYR A 69 16.21 -7.50 -11.75
C TYR A 69 17.51 -8.30 -11.67
#